data_AF-A0A3L7UKW9-F1
#
_entry.id   AF-A0A3L7UKW9-F1
#
_cell.length_a   1.000
_cell.length_b   1.000
_cell.length_c   1.000
_cell.angle_alpha   90.00
_cell.angle_beta   90.00
_cell.angle_gamma   90.00
#
_symmetry.space_group_name_H-M   'P 1'
#
loop_
_entity.id
_entity.type
_entity.pdbx_description
1 polymer ?
#
loop_
_entity_poly.entity_id
_entity_poly.type
_entity_poly.pdbx_seq_one_letter_code
_entity_poly.pdbx_strand_id
1 'polypeptide(L)'
;MDGEETEARQPDNQACSSASSASLEPHQKVRTFPTTPGVYLMKDAQGRVIYVGKAVNLRSRAGSYFTKAAEVDLRTAKLIPEIADIDYIDADSEVDALLIEARLIKDIQPRFNAMLKDDKTFPYLQITTREDFPRVEFTRQPEISGVKLYGPFTNAGQLRGTIAVLQRIFRFRTCTLDIAENDERWRWFRPCLLASINQCTAPCNMRISKEDYREDIRRLRVFLDGGKASLLKELEIAMLLASKELKFEKAARIRDEIESLKSLSQRGDLESHAQPEVFYVDPQKGLAGLKKVLKLKELPRRIEGVDIAHLQGSATVASLVQFIDGLPFKPGYKRYRIQSVEGVDDFASMREVITRRFRQLSQDGESFPDLLLIDGGKGQLNAVLETFAVLRITPPTTISLAKRDEEIYLPGDSEPLRLSRHAYSLRLLQYVRDEAHRFAQHYHHILRHKTTFDDQQGKGRKRKPQ
;
A
#
# COMPACT_ATOMS: atom_id res chain seq x y z
N MET A 1 59.13 -50.40 5.62
CA MET A 1 59.72 -49.88 6.86
C MET A 1 59.94 -48.41 6.63
N ASP A 2 59.22 -47.61 7.41
CA ASP A 2 59.64 -46.35 8.02
C ASP A 2 60.00 -45.17 7.07
N GLY A 3 59.47 -43.95 7.24
CA GLY A 3 58.54 -43.46 8.27
C GLY A 3 57.99 -42.06 7.96
N GLU A 4 57.54 -41.36 9.01
CA GLU A 4 57.05 -39.97 9.00
C GLU A 4 58.18 -38.93 8.69
N GLU A 5 57.98 -37.62 8.51
CA GLU A 5 56.89 -36.70 8.90
C GLU A 5 56.86 -35.38 8.05
N THR A 6 56.14 -34.38 8.56
CA THR A 6 55.92 -32.94 8.20
C THR A 6 57.12 -32.08 7.73
N GLU A 7 57.01 -30.82 7.22
CA GLU A 7 55.88 -29.86 7.09
C GLU A 7 56.02 -28.83 5.93
N ALA A 8 54.98 -28.01 5.76
CA ALA A 8 54.68 -26.98 4.75
C ALA A 8 55.75 -25.94 4.33
N ARG A 9 55.63 -25.46 3.07
CA ARG A 9 55.25 -24.06 2.77
C ARG A 9 54.68 -23.83 1.35
N GLN A 10 54.08 -22.65 1.15
CA GLN A 10 53.07 -22.29 0.14
C GLN A 10 53.58 -22.11 -1.32
N PRO A 11 52.69 -22.10 -2.33
CA PRO A 11 53.00 -22.55 -3.70
C PRO A 11 53.17 -21.44 -4.76
N ASP A 12 53.52 -21.89 -5.97
CA ASP A 12 53.70 -21.10 -7.19
C ASP A 12 52.46 -20.34 -7.70
N ASN A 13 52.74 -19.34 -8.52
CA ASN A 13 51.80 -18.42 -9.12
C ASN A 13 51.56 -18.75 -10.61
N GLN A 14 50.41 -19.37 -10.95
CA GLN A 14 49.46 -18.87 -11.98
C GLN A 14 48.30 -19.84 -12.32
N ALA A 15 47.10 -19.25 -12.39
CA ALA A 15 45.94 -19.55 -13.25
C ALA A 15 45.45 -21.01 -13.50
N CYS A 16 44.26 -21.34 -12.98
CA CYS A 16 43.09 -21.63 -13.84
C CYS A 16 41.73 -21.54 -13.12
N SER A 17 40.65 -21.37 -13.91
CA SER A 17 39.23 -21.71 -13.67
C SER A 17 38.55 -21.36 -12.33
N SER A 18 37.56 -20.47 -12.40
CA SER A 18 36.51 -20.28 -11.39
C SER A 18 35.54 -21.46 -11.28
N ALA A 19 35.08 -21.78 -10.07
CA ALA A 19 33.93 -22.65 -9.82
C ALA A 19 32.94 -21.95 -8.86
N SER A 20 31.68 -21.83 -9.27
CA SER A 20 30.60 -21.20 -8.48
C SER A 20 29.60 -22.23 -7.99
N SER A 21 29.04 -22.03 -6.80
CA SER A 21 27.97 -22.87 -6.24
C SER A 21 26.66 -22.64 -6.99
N ALA A 22 26.15 -23.67 -7.68
CA ALA A 22 24.90 -23.57 -8.45
C ALA A 22 23.66 -23.50 -7.55
N SER A 23 22.83 -22.48 -7.74
CA SER A 23 21.52 -22.30 -7.11
C SER A 23 20.43 -23.13 -7.80
N LEU A 24 19.43 -23.60 -7.05
CA LEU A 24 18.29 -24.34 -7.59
C LEU A 24 17.33 -23.43 -8.38
N GLU A 25 16.82 -23.96 -9.50
CA GLU A 25 15.87 -23.28 -10.37
C GLU A 25 14.51 -22.99 -9.69
N PRO A 26 13.86 -21.82 -9.93
CA PRO A 26 12.64 -21.41 -9.23
C PRO A 26 11.49 -22.42 -9.29
N HIS A 27 11.27 -23.03 -10.45
CA HIS A 27 10.21 -24.02 -10.66
C HIS A 27 10.41 -25.30 -9.83
N GLN A 28 11.65 -25.59 -9.41
CA GLN A 28 11.99 -26.70 -8.51
C GLN A 28 11.84 -26.26 -7.06
N LYS A 29 12.33 -25.05 -6.73
CA LYS A 29 12.23 -24.45 -5.39
C LYS A 29 10.77 -24.32 -4.92
N VAL A 30 9.82 -23.97 -5.80
CA VAL A 30 8.38 -23.95 -5.44
C VAL A 30 7.83 -25.31 -5.00
N ARG A 31 8.38 -26.44 -5.47
CA ARG A 31 7.88 -27.77 -5.09
C ARG A 31 8.12 -28.08 -3.61
N THR A 32 9.07 -27.41 -2.95
CA THR A 32 9.35 -27.57 -1.51
C THR A 32 8.50 -26.66 -0.62
N PHE A 33 7.86 -25.63 -1.17
CA PHE A 33 7.00 -24.70 -0.41
C PHE A 33 5.89 -25.48 0.32
N PRO A 34 5.39 -25.00 1.47
CA PRO A 34 4.31 -25.66 2.19
C PRO A 34 2.94 -25.42 1.51
N THR A 35 1.92 -26.11 2.01
CA THR A 35 0.52 -26.03 1.51
C THR A 35 -0.36 -25.12 2.36
N THR A 36 0.24 -24.37 3.27
CA THR A 36 -0.33 -23.39 4.21
C THR A 36 -0.68 -22.06 3.53
N PRO A 37 -1.48 -21.20 4.22
CA PRO A 37 -1.60 -19.79 3.87
C PRO A 37 -0.29 -19.05 4.07
N GLY A 38 -0.07 -17.98 3.30
CA GLY A 38 1.12 -17.16 3.42
C GLY A 38 1.35 -16.28 2.20
N VAL A 39 2.56 -15.72 2.11
CA VAL A 39 2.96 -14.76 1.08
C VAL A 39 4.22 -15.26 0.37
N TYR A 40 4.16 -15.41 -0.96
CA TYR A 40 5.32 -15.76 -1.80
C TYR A 40 5.99 -14.52 -2.41
N LEU A 41 7.29 -14.64 -2.64
CA LEU A 41 8.24 -13.57 -2.94
C LEU A 41 9.07 -13.96 -4.16
N MET A 42 8.61 -13.59 -5.36
CA MET A 42 9.36 -13.83 -6.60
C MET A 42 10.46 -12.78 -6.75
N LYS A 43 11.65 -13.24 -7.13
CA LYS A 43 12.88 -12.45 -7.20
C LYS A 43 13.51 -12.51 -8.59
N ASP A 44 14.16 -11.41 -8.98
CA ASP A 44 14.99 -11.37 -10.18
C ASP A 44 16.40 -11.95 -9.96
N ALA A 45 17.18 -12.04 -11.04
CA ALA A 45 18.56 -12.54 -11.01
C ALA A 45 19.55 -11.65 -10.21
N GLN A 46 19.09 -10.53 -9.65
CA GLN A 46 19.83 -9.74 -8.66
C GLN A 46 19.25 -9.89 -7.24
N GLY A 47 18.41 -10.91 -7.00
CA GLY A 47 17.81 -11.24 -5.71
C GLY A 47 16.70 -10.29 -5.24
N ARG A 48 16.32 -9.29 -6.06
CA ARG A 48 15.33 -8.27 -5.66
C ARG A 48 13.93 -8.83 -5.83
N VAL A 49 13.06 -8.62 -4.83
CA VAL A 49 11.66 -9.05 -4.89
C VAL A 49 10.89 -8.23 -5.92
N ILE A 50 10.57 -8.85 -7.05
CA ILE A 50 9.84 -8.26 -8.18
C ILE A 50 8.32 -8.45 -8.07
N TYR A 51 7.85 -9.46 -7.34
CA TYR A 51 6.44 -9.69 -7.05
C TYR A 51 6.24 -10.31 -5.66
N VAL A 52 5.26 -9.80 -4.93
CA VAL A 52 4.74 -10.32 -3.67
C VAL A 52 3.32 -10.82 -3.94
N GLY A 53 2.93 -11.99 -3.46
CA GLY A 53 1.54 -12.46 -3.61
C GLY A 53 1.08 -13.32 -2.44
N LYS A 54 -0.16 -13.11 -1.96
CA LYS A 54 -0.78 -14.00 -0.97
C LYS A 54 -1.29 -15.29 -1.61
N ALA A 55 -1.36 -16.33 -0.79
CA ALA A 55 -1.96 -17.61 -1.12
C ALA A 55 -2.70 -18.20 0.09
N VAL A 56 -3.77 -18.96 -0.18
CA VAL A 56 -4.36 -19.91 0.79
C VAL A 56 -3.54 -21.21 0.85
N ASN A 57 -2.80 -21.51 -0.23
CA ASN A 57 -1.91 -22.66 -0.37
C ASN A 57 -0.68 -22.21 -1.18
N LEU A 58 0.45 -21.98 -0.50
CA LEU A 58 1.66 -21.42 -1.10
C LEU A 58 2.17 -22.22 -2.31
N ARG A 59 2.41 -23.54 -2.13
CA ARG A 59 2.88 -24.44 -3.20
C ARG A 59 2.03 -24.39 -4.47
N SER A 60 0.71 -24.53 -4.32
CA SER A 60 -0.21 -24.54 -5.46
C SER A 60 -0.26 -23.19 -6.17
N ARG A 61 -0.36 -22.09 -5.40
CA ARG A 61 -0.53 -20.76 -5.98
C ARG A 61 0.74 -20.22 -6.63
N ALA A 62 1.91 -20.40 -6.01
CA ALA A 62 3.18 -20.08 -6.63
C ALA A 62 3.47 -21.00 -7.83
N GLY A 63 3.11 -22.28 -7.74
CA GLY A 63 3.34 -23.27 -8.80
C GLY A 63 2.60 -22.97 -10.10
N SER A 64 1.42 -22.34 -10.02
CA SER A 64 0.62 -21.98 -11.21
C SER A 64 1.36 -21.11 -12.23
N TYR A 65 2.31 -20.28 -11.78
CA TYR A 65 3.10 -19.39 -12.64
C TYR A 65 4.13 -20.14 -13.50
N PHE A 66 4.57 -21.34 -13.10
CA PHE A 66 5.56 -22.15 -13.82
C PHE A 66 4.90 -23.24 -14.68
N THR A 67 3.72 -22.93 -15.24
CA THR A 67 2.97 -23.81 -16.15
C THR A 67 3.00 -23.23 -17.56
N LYS A 68 3.05 -24.10 -18.58
CA LYS A 68 3.05 -23.68 -20.00
C LYS A 68 1.83 -22.84 -20.43
N ALA A 69 0.77 -22.81 -19.63
CA ALA A 69 -0.38 -21.92 -19.86
C ALA A 69 -0.11 -20.49 -19.32
N ALA A 70 0.57 -20.36 -18.18
CA ALA A 70 0.89 -19.06 -17.57
C ALA A 70 1.99 -18.30 -18.32
N GLU A 71 2.87 -19.00 -19.04
CA GLU A 71 3.83 -18.42 -19.98
C GLU A 71 3.14 -17.66 -21.13
N VAL A 72 1.89 -18.01 -21.46
CA VAL A 72 1.11 -17.45 -22.58
C VAL A 72 0.09 -16.39 -22.12
N ASP A 73 -0.29 -16.36 -20.83
CA ASP A 73 -1.14 -15.29 -20.29
C ASP A 73 -0.40 -13.94 -20.29
N LEU A 74 -0.94 -12.98 -21.04
CA LEU A 74 -0.47 -11.59 -21.14
C LEU A 74 -0.27 -10.88 -19.78
N ARG A 75 -0.89 -11.36 -18.70
CA ARG A 75 -0.68 -10.83 -17.33
C ARG A 75 0.61 -11.35 -16.67
N THR A 76 1.02 -12.58 -16.95
CA THR A 76 2.17 -13.25 -16.29
C THR A 76 3.36 -13.49 -17.21
N ALA A 77 3.18 -13.47 -18.53
CA ALA A 77 4.24 -13.65 -19.53
C ALA A 77 5.41 -12.65 -19.42
N LYS A 78 5.23 -11.50 -18.76
CA LYS A 78 6.32 -10.55 -18.45
C LYS A 78 6.96 -10.76 -17.08
N LEU A 79 6.27 -11.42 -16.16
CA LEU A 79 6.77 -11.72 -14.81
C LEU A 79 7.65 -12.98 -14.84
N ILE A 80 7.13 -14.07 -15.42
CA ILE A 80 7.76 -15.40 -15.37
C ILE A 80 9.20 -15.42 -15.90
N PRO A 81 9.55 -14.81 -17.05
CA PRO A 81 10.92 -14.82 -17.57
C PRO A 81 11.93 -14.01 -16.74
N GLU A 82 11.46 -13.17 -15.82
CA GLU A 82 12.30 -12.42 -14.90
C GLU A 82 12.39 -13.06 -13.50
N ILE A 83 11.69 -14.16 -13.23
CA ILE A 83 11.85 -14.91 -11.97
C ILE A 83 13.10 -15.78 -12.07
N ALA A 84 14.13 -15.43 -11.30
CA ALA A 84 15.35 -16.24 -11.15
C ALA A 84 15.51 -16.85 -9.75
N ASP A 85 14.74 -16.37 -8.77
CA ASP A 85 14.57 -17.03 -7.46
C ASP A 85 13.15 -16.80 -6.92
N ILE A 86 12.70 -17.60 -5.95
CA ILE A 86 11.41 -17.41 -5.27
C ILE A 86 11.45 -17.94 -3.83
N ASP A 87 10.96 -17.13 -2.89
CA ASP A 87 10.83 -17.46 -1.46
C ASP A 87 9.37 -17.35 -0.98
N TYR A 88 9.12 -17.63 0.30
CA TYR A 88 7.83 -17.44 0.96
C TYR A 88 7.99 -17.06 2.44
N ILE A 89 6.88 -16.59 3.01
CA ILE A 89 6.64 -16.37 4.44
C ILE A 89 5.29 -17.02 4.76
N ASP A 90 5.27 -17.99 5.67
CA ASP A 90 4.02 -18.58 6.17
C ASP A 90 3.20 -17.59 7.00
N ALA A 91 1.88 -17.78 7.07
CA ALA A 91 0.99 -17.00 7.91
C ALA A 91 -0.09 -17.89 8.56
N ASP A 92 -0.42 -17.61 9.82
CA ASP A 92 -1.38 -18.38 10.61
C ASP A 92 -2.82 -18.33 10.05
N SER A 93 -3.14 -17.32 9.23
CA SER A 93 -4.42 -17.21 8.51
C SER A 93 -4.28 -16.51 7.15
N GLU A 94 -5.31 -16.61 6.30
CA GLU A 94 -5.37 -15.83 5.06
C GLU A 94 -5.48 -14.31 5.32
N VAL A 95 -6.06 -13.90 6.46
CA VAL A 95 -6.14 -12.48 6.83
C VAL A 95 -4.75 -11.95 7.17
N ASP A 96 -3.95 -12.73 7.90
CA ASP A 96 -2.56 -12.39 8.20
C ASP A 96 -1.70 -12.42 6.93
N ALA A 97 -1.92 -13.39 6.03
CA ALA A 97 -1.29 -13.39 4.71
C ALA A 97 -1.63 -12.13 3.90
N LEU A 98 -2.87 -11.63 3.95
CA LEU A 98 -3.28 -10.39 3.30
C LEU A 98 -2.66 -9.14 3.97
N LEU A 99 -2.55 -9.12 5.30
CA LEU A 99 -1.93 -8.00 6.03
C LEU A 99 -0.40 -7.96 5.81
N ILE A 100 0.25 -9.12 5.79
CA ILE A 100 1.67 -9.29 5.48
C ILE A 100 1.92 -8.97 3.99
N GLU A 101 1.06 -9.41 3.07
CA GLU A 101 1.11 -9.03 1.65
C GLU A 101 0.98 -7.51 1.49
N ALA A 102 -0.04 -6.89 2.08
CA ALA A 102 -0.25 -5.44 1.98
C ALA A 102 0.93 -4.64 2.55
N ARG A 103 1.49 -5.11 3.68
CA ARG A 103 2.69 -4.52 4.27
C ARG A 103 3.91 -4.70 3.38
N LEU A 104 4.20 -5.90 2.88
CA LEU A 104 5.36 -6.17 2.04
C LEU A 104 5.24 -5.49 0.67
N ILE A 105 4.06 -5.43 0.05
CA ILE A 105 3.83 -4.64 -1.16
C ILE A 105 4.11 -3.15 -0.89
N LYS A 106 3.74 -2.64 0.29
CA LYS A 106 3.95 -1.25 0.66
C LYS A 106 5.40 -0.91 1.02
N ASP A 107 6.08 -1.81 1.74
CA ASP A 107 7.45 -1.65 2.24
C ASP A 107 8.53 -1.99 1.17
N ILE A 108 8.20 -2.86 0.19
CA ILE A 108 9.10 -3.31 -0.90
C ILE A 108 8.76 -2.66 -2.25
N GLN A 109 7.51 -2.21 -2.46
CA GLN A 109 6.99 -1.69 -3.73
C GLN A 109 7.25 -2.57 -4.98
N PRO A 110 7.00 -3.91 -4.93
CA PRO A 110 7.47 -4.86 -5.94
C PRO A 110 6.95 -4.52 -7.34
N ARG A 111 7.83 -4.68 -8.34
CA ARG A 111 7.65 -4.14 -9.69
C ARG A 111 6.37 -4.58 -10.39
N PHE A 112 5.89 -5.80 -10.15
CA PHE A 112 4.69 -6.37 -10.80
C PHE A 112 3.40 -6.28 -9.96
N ASN A 113 3.44 -5.72 -8.74
CA ASN A 113 2.24 -5.50 -7.93
C ASN A 113 1.55 -4.17 -8.29
N ALA A 114 0.23 -4.23 -8.53
CA ALA A 114 -0.56 -3.12 -9.07
C ALA A 114 -1.63 -2.53 -8.12
N MET A 115 -2.02 -3.25 -7.06
CA MET A 115 -2.89 -2.73 -5.99
C MET A 115 -2.07 -2.47 -4.70
N LEU A 116 -2.68 -1.78 -3.73
CA LEU A 116 -2.13 -1.48 -2.40
C LEU A 116 -0.93 -0.51 -2.35
N LYS A 117 -0.64 0.18 -3.46
CA LYS A 117 0.41 1.21 -3.55
C LYS A 117 -0.09 2.64 -3.29
N ASP A 118 -1.41 2.82 -3.25
CA ASP A 118 -2.05 4.08 -2.89
C ASP A 118 -2.11 4.23 -1.36
N ASP A 119 -2.10 5.46 -0.87
CA ASP A 119 -0.98 5.85 -0.04
C ASP A 119 -1.33 6.27 1.43
N LYS A 120 -2.62 6.37 1.81
CA LYS A 120 -3.29 7.07 2.96
C LYS A 120 -2.61 7.28 4.34
N THR A 121 -3.10 8.28 5.06
CA THR A 121 -3.53 8.08 6.47
C THR A 121 -4.61 6.99 6.54
N PHE A 122 -4.17 5.74 6.60
CA PHE A 122 -5.04 4.58 6.61
C PHE A 122 -6.03 4.69 7.78
N PRO A 123 -7.31 4.40 7.55
CA PRO A 123 -8.27 4.25 8.64
C PRO A 123 -7.85 3.09 9.55
N TYR A 124 -7.71 3.38 10.84
CA TYR A 124 -7.48 2.42 11.92
C TYR A 124 -8.73 2.31 12.80
N LEU A 125 -8.85 1.16 13.44
CA LEU A 125 -9.76 0.94 14.56
C LEU A 125 -8.91 0.91 15.84
N GLN A 126 -9.01 1.93 16.68
CA GLN A 126 -8.36 1.91 18.00
C GLN A 126 -9.36 1.51 19.09
N ILE A 127 -8.89 0.75 20.08
CA ILE A 127 -9.64 0.40 21.28
C ILE A 127 -8.83 0.88 22.47
N THR A 128 -9.37 1.78 23.30
CA THR A 128 -8.64 2.27 24.48
C THR A 128 -8.48 1.17 25.54
N THR A 129 -7.37 1.18 26.28
CA THR A 129 -7.03 0.13 27.26
C THR A 129 -6.90 0.64 28.70
N ARG A 130 -6.92 1.96 28.89
CA ARG A 130 -6.78 2.61 30.22
C ARG A 130 -8.08 3.09 30.84
N GLU A 131 -9.15 3.28 30.06
CA GLU A 131 -10.48 3.64 30.57
C GLU A 131 -11.14 2.47 31.32
N ASP A 132 -11.99 2.77 32.31
CA ASP A 132 -12.93 1.80 32.91
C ASP A 132 -13.81 1.15 31.84
N PHE A 133 -14.37 2.00 30.96
CA PHE A 133 -15.21 1.60 29.84
C PHE A 133 -14.52 1.93 28.50
N PRO A 134 -13.66 1.04 27.97
CA PRO A 134 -13.00 1.20 26.68
C PRO A 134 -13.90 1.71 25.54
N ARG A 135 -13.45 2.76 24.85
CA ARG A 135 -14.07 3.24 23.61
C ARG A 135 -13.40 2.62 22.40
N VAL A 136 -14.20 2.41 21.36
CA VAL A 136 -13.79 1.86 20.07
C VAL A 136 -13.95 2.96 19.04
N GLU A 137 -12.86 3.37 18.40
CA GLU A 137 -12.81 4.61 17.63
C GLU A 137 -12.23 4.38 16.23
N PHE A 138 -12.88 4.98 15.23
CA PHE A 138 -12.29 5.21 13.92
C PHE A 138 -11.25 6.33 14.06
N THR A 139 -10.00 6.08 13.71
CA THR A 139 -8.95 7.11 13.70
C THR A 139 -8.08 7.05 12.43
N ARG A 140 -7.43 8.17 12.13
CA ARG A 140 -6.36 8.30 11.13
C ARG A 140 -5.02 8.72 11.74
N GLN A 141 -5.04 9.00 13.05
CA GLN A 141 -3.90 9.38 13.89
C GLN A 141 -4.04 8.54 15.17
N PRO A 142 -3.64 7.27 15.14
CA PRO A 142 -3.79 6.39 16.29
C PRO A 142 -2.90 6.84 17.45
N GLU A 143 -3.39 6.69 18.67
CA GLU A 143 -2.59 7.00 19.87
C GLU A 143 -1.42 6.02 20.04
N ILE A 144 -0.30 6.53 20.57
CA ILE A 144 0.96 5.78 20.68
C ILE A 144 0.98 4.88 21.93
N SER A 145 0.17 5.18 22.96
CA SER A 145 0.08 4.35 24.18
C SER A 145 -1.32 4.42 24.79
N GLY A 146 -1.74 3.35 25.48
CA GLY A 146 -3.08 3.29 26.10
C GLY A 146 -4.20 2.88 25.14
N VAL A 147 -3.85 2.39 23.95
CA VAL A 147 -4.76 1.82 22.95
C VAL A 147 -4.20 0.50 22.41
N LYS A 148 -5.09 -0.38 21.94
CA LYS A 148 -4.82 -1.52 21.05
C LYS A 148 -5.32 -1.14 19.67
N LEU A 149 -4.46 -1.29 18.66
CA LEU A 149 -4.74 -0.87 17.29
C LEU A 149 -5.05 -2.06 16.39
N TYR A 150 -6.00 -1.87 15.47
CA TYR A 150 -6.35 -2.79 14.40
C TYR A 150 -6.42 -2.04 13.06
N GLY A 151 -6.07 -2.71 11.97
CA GLY A 151 -5.74 -2.11 10.68
C GLY A 151 -4.22 -2.05 10.44
N PRO A 152 -3.74 -1.35 9.40
CA PRO A 152 -4.47 -0.42 8.55
C PRO A 152 -5.56 -1.08 7.69
N PHE A 153 -6.71 -0.42 7.52
CA PHE A 153 -7.77 -0.85 6.60
C PHE A 153 -7.68 -0.05 5.28
N THR A 154 -7.99 -0.66 4.15
CA THR A 154 -7.81 -0.07 2.80
C THR A 154 -8.89 0.93 2.37
N ASN A 155 -9.99 1.03 3.11
CA ASN A 155 -11.14 1.86 2.76
C ASN A 155 -11.85 2.39 4.03
N ALA A 156 -11.93 3.72 4.15
CA ALA A 156 -12.52 4.39 5.30
C ALA A 156 -14.05 4.27 5.38
N GLY A 157 -14.74 4.12 4.23
CA GLY A 157 -16.18 3.85 4.18
C GLY A 157 -16.47 2.42 4.63
N GLN A 158 -15.70 1.45 4.10
CA GLN A 158 -15.79 0.04 4.50
C GLN A 158 -15.54 -0.15 5.99
N LEU A 159 -14.49 0.45 6.57
CA LEU A 159 -14.24 0.35 8.00
C LEU A 159 -15.41 0.92 8.83
N ARG A 160 -16.01 2.05 8.42
CA ARG A 160 -17.19 2.61 9.11
C ARG A 160 -18.41 1.68 9.01
N GLY A 161 -18.62 1.03 7.86
CA GLY A 161 -19.61 -0.03 7.70
C GLY A 161 -19.35 -1.23 8.62
N THR A 162 -18.11 -1.70 8.69
CA THR A 162 -17.68 -2.81 9.56
C THR A 162 -17.85 -2.46 11.03
N ILE A 163 -17.44 -1.27 11.48
CA ILE A 163 -17.69 -0.76 12.85
C ILE A 163 -19.19 -0.82 13.15
N ALA A 164 -20.05 -0.31 12.26
CA ALA A 164 -21.49 -0.33 12.46
C ALA A 164 -22.11 -1.75 12.44
N VAL A 165 -21.41 -2.79 11.96
CA VAL A 165 -21.82 -4.20 12.11
C VAL A 165 -21.30 -4.78 13.41
N LEU A 166 -20.00 -4.63 13.71
CA LEU A 166 -19.39 -5.09 14.97
C LEU A 166 -20.09 -4.48 16.19
N GLN A 167 -20.53 -3.23 16.09
CA GLN A 167 -21.24 -2.52 17.16
C GLN A 167 -22.66 -3.05 17.42
N ARG A 168 -23.29 -3.77 16.48
CA ARG A 168 -24.54 -4.50 16.73
C ARG A 168 -24.32 -5.83 17.46
N ILE A 169 -23.14 -6.44 17.29
CA ILE A 169 -22.75 -7.71 17.89
C ILE A 169 -22.22 -7.45 19.31
N PHE A 170 -21.12 -6.71 19.42
CA PHE A 170 -20.35 -6.49 20.64
C PHE A 170 -20.75 -5.22 21.43
N ARG A 171 -21.74 -4.45 20.95
CA ARG A 171 -22.43 -3.36 21.66
C ARG A 171 -21.54 -2.34 22.40
N PHE A 172 -20.35 -2.09 21.87
CA PHE A 172 -19.37 -1.15 22.42
C PHE A 172 -19.77 0.32 22.21
N ARG A 173 -19.11 1.22 22.93
CA ARG A 173 -19.25 2.68 22.77
C ARG A 173 -18.29 3.26 21.72
N THR A 174 -18.76 4.29 21.04
CA THR A 174 -18.01 5.11 20.05
C THR A 174 -18.02 6.61 20.40
N CYS A 175 -18.49 6.98 21.60
CA CYS A 175 -18.59 8.36 22.07
C CYS A 175 -17.38 8.79 22.90
N THR A 176 -17.04 10.09 22.88
CA THR A 176 -15.85 10.70 23.50
C THR A 176 -16.08 11.17 24.96
N LEU A 177 -16.93 10.50 25.72
CA LEU A 177 -17.21 10.83 27.12
C LEU A 177 -16.17 10.19 28.04
N ASP A 178 -15.57 10.91 28.98
CA ASP A 178 -14.68 10.27 29.97
C ASP A 178 -15.51 9.71 31.14
N ILE A 179 -15.93 8.46 30.98
CA ILE A 179 -16.79 7.72 31.92
C ILE A 179 -15.92 6.94 32.90
N ALA A 180 -16.06 7.24 34.19
CA ALA A 180 -15.49 6.47 35.30
C ALA A 180 -16.61 5.80 36.09
N GLU A 181 -16.33 4.65 36.69
CA GLU A 181 -17.32 3.86 37.45
C GLU A 181 -17.79 4.55 38.74
N ASN A 182 -16.89 5.26 39.42
CA ASN A 182 -17.16 5.92 40.71
C ASN A 182 -17.76 7.34 40.58
N ASP A 183 -18.22 7.72 39.38
CA ASP A 183 -18.60 9.08 39.03
C ASP A 183 -20.12 9.21 38.91
N GLU A 184 -20.76 9.71 39.98
CA GLU A 184 -22.22 9.66 40.16
C GLU A 184 -23.01 10.39 39.07
N ARG A 185 -22.41 11.35 38.34
CA ARG A 185 -23.12 12.11 37.29
C ARG A 185 -23.68 11.21 36.18
N TRP A 186 -23.07 10.05 35.94
CA TRP A 186 -23.54 9.09 34.94
C TRP A 186 -24.85 8.40 35.34
N ARG A 187 -25.15 8.27 36.65
CA ARG A 187 -26.37 7.62 37.15
C ARG A 187 -27.66 8.21 36.56
N TRP A 188 -27.66 9.52 36.30
CA TRP A 188 -28.80 10.26 35.74
C TRP A 188 -28.58 10.77 34.31
N PHE A 189 -27.42 10.48 33.71
CA PHE A 189 -27.09 10.93 32.35
C PHE A 189 -27.90 10.16 31.30
N ARG A 190 -28.54 10.88 30.38
CA ARG A 190 -29.42 10.30 29.35
C ARG A 190 -28.61 9.56 28.28
N PRO A 191 -28.85 8.24 28.04
CA PRO A 191 -28.18 7.52 26.97
C PRO A 191 -28.42 8.11 25.58
N CYS A 192 -27.43 7.97 24.69
CA CYS A 192 -27.54 8.35 23.29
C CYS A 192 -28.35 7.34 22.46
N LEU A 193 -28.67 7.70 21.21
CA LEU A 193 -29.44 6.86 20.27
C LEU A 193 -28.88 5.44 20.12
N LEU A 194 -27.55 5.26 20.18
CA LEU A 194 -26.91 3.94 20.07
C LEU A 194 -27.36 2.96 21.16
N ALA A 195 -27.68 3.46 22.36
CA ALA A 195 -28.26 2.65 23.42
C ALA A 195 -29.71 2.23 23.09
N SER A 196 -30.52 3.17 22.57
CA SER A 196 -31.90 2.91 22.18
C SER A 196 -32.05 1.90 21.02
N ILE A 197 -31.04 1.79 20.16
CA ILE A 197 -31.00 0.82 19.04
C ILE A 197 -30.14 -0.42 19.33
N ASN A 198 -29.86 -0.72 20.61
CA ASN A 198 -29.08 -1.88 21.08
C ASN A 198 -27.64 -1.99 20.50
N GLN A 199 -27.05 -0.86 20.10
CA GLN A 199 -25.68 -0.74 19.61
C GLN A 199 -24.69 -0.27 20.68
N CYS A 200 -25.17 0.13 21.85
CA CYS A 200 -24.32 0.42 23.00
C CYS A 200 -24.98 -0.10 24.29
N THR A 201 -24.23 -0.81 25.14
CA THR A 201 -24.69 -1.24 26.48
C THR A 201 -24.82 -0.09 27.50
N ALA A 202 -24.57 1.15 27.08
CA ALA A 202 -24.80 2.39 27.82
C ALA A 202 -24.11 2.47 29.21
N PRO A 203 -22.78 2.32 29.28
CA PRO A 203 -22.02 2.58 30.52
C PRO A 203 -22.18 4.02 31.01
N CYS A 204 -22.44 4.98 30.11
CA CYS A 204 -22.78 6.37 30.46
C CYS A 204 -24.07 6.54 31.27
N ASN A 205 -24.84 5.46 31.51
CA ASN A 205 -25.99 5.44 32.41
C ASN A 205 -25.95 4.25 33.39
N MET A 206 -24.74 3.71 33.67
CA MET A 206 -24.49 2.57 34.56
C MET A 206 -25.37 1.33 34.28
N ARG A 207 -25.73 1.09 33.01
CA ARG A 207 -26.59 -0.05 32.59
C ARG A 207 -25.86 -1.38 32.40
N ILE A 208 -24.54 -1.36 32.59
CA ILE A 208 -23.64 -2.51 32.49
C ILE A 208 -22.51 -2.30 33.50
N SER A 209 -22.01 -3.38 34.11
CA SER A 209 -20.82 -3.33 34.95
C SER A 209 -19.56 -3.06 34.11
N LYS A 210 -18.50 -2.61 34.76
CA LYS A 210 -17.16 -2.46 34.17
C LYS A 210 -16.59 -3.80 33.74
N GLU A 211 -16.87 -4.85 34.50
CA GLU A 211 -16.41 -6.22 34.26
C GLU A 211 -17.10 -6.82 33.03
N ASP A 212 -18.44 -6.76 32.96
CA ASP A 212 -19.20 -7.22 31.80
C ASP A 212 -18.83 -6.41 30.53
N TYR A 213 -18.66 -5.09 30.65
CA TYR A 213 -18.27 -4.25 29.52
C TYR A 213 -16.84 -4.54 29.02
N ARG A 214 -15.90 -4.81 29.94
CA ARG A 214 -14.53 -5.23 29.57
C ARG A 214 -14.50 -6.63 28.97
N GLU A 215 -15.41 -7.50 29.35
CA GLU A 215 -15.62 -8.82 28.75
C GLU A 215 -16.17 -8.73 27.31
N ASP A 216 -17.19 -7.88 27.05
CA ASP A 216 -17.66 -7.58 25.68
C ASP A 216 -16.50 -7.06 24.79
N ILE A 217 -15.65 -6.18 25.33
CA ILE A 217 -14.45 -5.66 24.65
C ILE A 217 -13.36 -6.72 24.48
N ARG A 218 -13.19 -7.67 25.41
CA ARG A 218 -12.27 -8.81 25.23
C ARG A 218 -12.73 -9.68 24.05
N ARG A 219 -14.02 -9.97 23.92
CA ARG A 219 -14.56 -10.76 22.80
C ARG A 219 -14.36 -10.07 21.45
N LEU A 220 -14.65 -8.77 21.38
CA LEU A 220 -14.34 -7.94 20.21
C LEU A 220 -12.86 -8.05 19.83
N ARG A 221 -11.95 -7.96 20.80
CA ARG A 221 -10.52 -8.12 20.57
C ARG A 221 -10.16 -9.51 20.06
N VAL A 222 -10.63 -10.58 20.71
CA VAL A 222 -10.38 -11.98 20.28
C VAL A 222 -10.90 -12.22 18.85
N PHE A 223 -12.05 -11.64 18.48
CA PHE A 223 -12.57 -11.70 17.12
C PHE A 223 -11.66 -10.98 16.10
N LEU A 224 -11.17 -9.78 16.45
CA LEU A 224 -10.30 -8.97 15.59
C LEU A 224 -8.86 -9.51 15.50
N ASP A 225 -8.36 -10.15 16.56
CA ASP A 225 -7.10 -10.90 16.63
C ASP A 225 -7.25 -12.33 16.02
N GLY A 226 -8.15 -12.51 15.03
CA GLY A 226 -8.32 -13.74 14.24
C GLY A 226 -9.06 -14.90 14.93
N GLY A 227 -9.26 -14.86 16.24
CA GLY A 227 -9.82 -15.92 17.10
C GLY A 227 -11.31 -16.22 16.92
N LYS A 228 -11.86 -16.13 15.70
CA LYS A 228 -13.29 -16.39 15.43
C LYS A 228 -13.73 -17.81 15.84
N ALA A 229 -12.92 -18.82 15.54
CA ALA A 229 -13.28 -20.22 15.82
C ALA A 229 -13.26 -20.54 17.32
N SER A 230 -12.28 -20.02 18.06
CA SER A 230 -12.20 -20.14 19.52
C SER A 230 -13.31 -19.35 20.21
N LEU A 231 -13.57 -18.11 19.77
CA LEU A 231 -14.67 -17.29 20.30
C LEU A 231 -16.04 -17.93 20.06
N LEU A 232 -16.32 -18.47 18.87
CA LEU A 232 -17.58 -19.17 18.61
C LEU A 232 -17.76 -20.38 19.54
N LYS A 233 -16.70 -21.16 19.77
CA LYS A 233 -16.72 -22.29 20.72
C LYS A 233 -16.91 -21.80 22.18
N GLU A 234 -16.30 -20.68 22.55
CA GLU A 234 -16.44 -20.05 23.87
C GLU A 234 -17.89 -19.59 24.10
N LEU A 235 -18.48 -18.90 23.12
CA LEU A 235 -19.87 -18.44 23.14
C LEU A 235 -20.86 -19.61 23.14
N GLU A 236 -20.61 -20.68 22.37
CA GLU A 236 -21.45 -21.89 22.37
C GLU A 236 -21.44 -22.58 23.74
N ILE A 237 -20.29 -22.66 24.41
CA ILE A 237 -20.19 -23.15 25.79
C ILE A 237 -20.94 -22.22 26.75
N ALA A 238 -20.75 -20.90 26.65
CA ALA A 238 -21.43 -19.91 27.50
C ALA A 238 -22.96 -19.90 27.32
N MET A 239 -23.44 -20.10 26.09
CA MET A 239 -24.86 -20.26 25.76
C MET A 239 -25.44 -21.53 26.39
N LEU A 240 -24.73 -22.66 26.27
CA LEU A 240 -25.16 -23.93 26.84
C LEU A 240 -25.15 -23.90 28.38
N LEU A 241 -24.16 -23.23 28.99
CA LEU A 241 -24.13 -22.99 30.44
C LEU A 241 -25.30 -22.10 30.88
N ALA A 242 -25.53 -20.95 30.21
CA ALA A 242 -26.66 -20.08 30.50
C ALA A 242 -28.02 -20.80 30.35
N SER A 243 -28.15 -21.70 29.37
CA SER A 243 -29.34 -22.54 29.18
C SER A 243 -29.52 -23.55 30.31
N LYS A 244 -28.46 -24.24 30.75
CA LYS A 244 -28.47 -25.14 31.92
C LYS A 244 -28.80 -24.41 33.23
N GLU A 245 -28.35 -23.15 33.36
CA GLU A 245 -28.68 -22.26 34.48
C GLU A 245 -30.08 -21.63 34.37
N LEU A 246 -30.90 -22.02 33.37
CA LEU A 246 -32.24 -21.48 33.09
C LEU A 246 -32.28 -19.96 32.78
N LYS A 247 -31.13 -19.36 32.45
CA LYS A 247 -30.97 -17.93 32.11
C LYS A 247 -31.28 -17.71 30.63
N PHE A 248 -32.51 -18.03 30.22
CA PHE A 248 -32.92 -18.10 28.81
C PHE A 248 -32.69 -16.81 28.01
N GLU A 249 -32.89 -15.62 28.60
CA GLU A 249 -32.59 -14.35 27.92
C GLU A 249 -31.09 -14.19 27.60
N LYS A 250 -30.20 -14.66 28.50
CA LYS A 250 -28.75 -14.63 28.28
C LYS A 250 -28.36 -15.65 27.21
N ALA A 251 -28.95 -16.85 27.24
CA ALA A 251 -28.73 -17.87 26.22
C ALA A 251 -29.21 -17.40 24.82
N ALA A 252 -30.40 -16.81 24.71
CA ALA A 252 -30.93 -16.26 23.46
C ALA A 252 -30.05 -15.13 22.91
N ARG A 253 -29.61 -14.20 23.77
CA ARG A 253 -28.68 -13.12 23.38
C ARG A 253 -27.37 -13.65 22.81
N ILE A 254 -26.79 -14.68 23.42
CA ILE A 254 -25.53 -15.30 22.96
C ILE A 254 -25.77 -16.10 21.67
N ARG A 255 -26.91 -16.77 21.50
CA ARG A 255 -27.30 -17.39 20.22
C ARG A 255 -27.33 -16.37 19.09
N ASP A 256 -27.97 -15.22 19.31
CA ASP A 256 -28.12 -14.18 18.28
C ASP A 256 -26.76 -13.53 17.94
N GLU A 257 -25.85 -13.45 18.92
CA GLU A 257 -24.44 -13.08 18.74
C GLU A 257 -23.69 -14.11 17.86
N ILE A 258 -23.83 -15.40 18.18
CA ILE A 258 -23.27 -16.54 17.41
C ILE A 258 -23.77 -16.55 15.96
N GLU A 259 -25.07 -16.38 15.73
CA GLU A 259 -25.67 -16.32 14.40
C GLU A 259 -25.15 -15.11 13.60
N SER A 260 -25.08 -13.94 14.23
CA SER A 260 -24.51 -12.73 13.63
C SER A 260 -23.04 -12.95 13.23
N LEU A 261 -22.23 -13.53 14.11
CA LEU A 261 -20.82 -13.86 13.85
C LEU A 261 -20.65 -14.92 12.76
N LYS A 262 -21.56 -15.91 12.65
CA LYS A 262 -21.55 -16.90 11.57
C LYS A 262 -21.92 -16.26 10.22
N SER A 263 -22.93 -15.39 10.18
CA SER A 263 -23.36 -14.68 8.96
C SER A 263 -22.28 -13.77 8.35
N LEU A 264 -21.39 -13.21 9.19
CA LEU A 264 -20.32 -12.30 8.77
C LEU A 264 -19.33 -12.91 7.76
N SER A 265 -19.16 -14.23 7.73
CA SER A 265 -18.31 -14.91 6.73
C SER A 265 -19.05 -15.35 5.47
N GLN A 266 -20.38 -15.25 5.42
CA GLN A 266 -21.17 -15.58 4.23
C GLN A 266 -21.40 -14.38 3.32
N ARG A 267 -21.25 -13.14 3.83
CA ARG A 267 -21.30 -11.91 3.03
C ARG A 267 -19.95 -11.60 2.37
N GLY A 268 -19.50 -12.53 1.53
CA GLY A 268 -18.31 -12.39 0.70
C GLY A 268 -18.50 -11.50 -0.52
N ASP A 269 -19.00 -10.26 -0.34
CA ASP A 269 -18.84 -9.20 -1.34
C ASP A 269 -18.91 -7.81 -0.68
N LEU A 270 -17.94 -6.96 -1.01
CA LEU A 270 -17.82 -5.56 -0.59
C LEU A 270 -17.10 -4.70 -1.66
N GLU A 271 -16.95 -5.20 -2.91
CA GLU A 271 -16.20 -4.49 -3.96
C GLU A 271 -16.91 -3.23 -4.51
N SER A 272 -18.22 -3.08 -4.25
CA SER A 272 -19.05 -2.06 -4.89
C SER A 272 -18.71 -0.59 -4.54
N HIS A 273 -18.04 -0.32 -3.42
CA HIS A 273 -17.83 1.06 -2.92
C HIS A 273 -16.46 1.30 -2.25
N ALA A 274 -15.39 1.49 -3.06
CA ALA A 274 -14.07 1.92 -2.59
C ALA A 274 -13.43 3.01 -3.46
N GLN A 275 -12.75 3.98 -2.83
CA GLN A 275 -11.91 5.00 -3.48
C GLN A 275 -10.64 5.25 -2.64
N PRO A 276 -9.48 5.56 -3.25
CA PRO A 276 -8.20 5.39 -2.58
C PRO A 276 -7.64 6.65 -1.88
N GLU A 277 -6.32 6.74 -1.70
CA GLU A 277 -5.52 6.90 -0.46
C GLU A 277 -4.19 7.67 -0.89
N VAL A 278 -3.40 8.67 -0.38
CA VAL A 278 -3.19 9.84 0.58
C VAL A 278 -2.21 9.85 1.83
N PHE A 279 -0.91 9.46 1.76
CA PHE A 279 0.09 9.22 2.86
C PHE A 279 0.19 10.35 3.90
N TYR A 280 0.60 10.00 5.14
CA TYR A 280 0.96 10.99 6.17
C TYR A 280 2.35 11.60 5.94
N VAL A 281 2.42 12.53 4.98
CA VAL A 281 3.48 13.53 4.89
C VAL A 281 3.15 14.69 5.82
N ASP A 282 4.13 15.15 6.60
CA ASP A 282 4.11 16.46 7.26
C ASP A 282 4.72 17.47 6.28
N PRO A 283 3.93 18.30 5.58
CA PRO A 283 4.46 19.07 4.45
C PRO A 283 5.45 20.13 4.90
N GLN A 284 5.17 20.78 6.04
CA GLN A 284 6.03 21.83 6.59
C GLN A 284 7.40 21.27 6.99
N LYS A 285 7.45 20.12 7.66
CA LYS A 285 8.73 19.45 7.97
C LYS A 285 9.44 18.93 6.71
N GLY A 286 8.68 18.48 5.70
CA GLY A 286 9.22 18.08 4.40
C GLY A 286 9.95 19.21 3.69
N LEU A 287 9.27 20.35 3.52
CA LEU A 287 9.81 21.56 2.89
C LEU A 287 10.99 22.17 3.66
N ALA A 288 10.89 22.27 4.98
CA ALA A 288 11.98 22.76 5.83
C ALA A 288 13.21 21.82 5.77
N GLY A 289 12.99 20.52 5.61
CA GLY A 289 14.04 19.55 5.32
C GLY A 289 14.66 19.79 3.94
N LEU A 290 13.86 19.96 2.89
CA LEU A 290 14.36 20.18 1.52
C LEU A 290 15.17 21.47 1.39
N LYS A 291 14.74 22.59 2.01
CA LYS A 291 15.51 23.85 2.02
C LYS A 291 16.94 23.63 2.58
N LYS A 292 17.06 22.91 3.70
CA LYS A 292 18.36 22.62 4.34
C LYS A 292 19.20 21.64 3.52
N VAL A 293 18.59 20.55 3.06
CA VAL A 293 19.26 19.42 2.39
C VAL A 293 19.76 19.81 1.00
N LEU A 294 18.91 20.46 0.19
CA LEU A 294 19.24 20.89 -1.17
C LEU A 294 19.87 22.30 -1.20
N LYS A 295 20.20 22.87 -0.03
CA LYS A 295 20.82 24.20 0.16
C LYS A 295 20.06 25.34 -0.56
N LEU A 296 18.73 25.26 -0.58
CA LEU A 296 17.87 26.20 -1.31
C LEU A 296 17.88 27.58 -0.64
N LYS A 297 17.88 28.64 -1.46
CA LYS A 297 17.74 30.02 -0.98
C LYS A 297 16.43 30.21 -0.21
N GLU A 298 15.33 29.66 -0.74
CA GLU A 298 14.01 29.71 -0.09
C GLU A 298 13.31 28.36 0.09
N LEU A 299 12.21 28.36 0.85
CA LEU A 299 11.34 27.19 0.99
C LEU A 299 10.65 26.93 -0.36
N PRO A 300 10.81 25.75 -0.98
CA PRO A 300 10.25 25.49 -2.30
C PRO A 300 8.73 25.31 -2.18
N ARG A 301 7.95 26.28 -2.66
CA ARG A 301 6.49 26.24 -2.56
C ARG A 301 5.87 25.43 -3.69
N ARG A 302 6.34 25.64 -4.92
CA ARG A 302 5.88 24.97 -6.15
C ARG A 302 6.88 23.87 -6.53
N ILE A 303 6.50 22.61 -6.33
CA ILE A 303 7.27 21.44 -6.78
C ILE A 303 6.53 20.82 -7.98
N GLU A 304 7.22 20.54 -9.08
CA GLU A 304 6.65 19.77 -10.21
C GLU A 304 7.38 18.43 -10.37
N GLY A 305 6.61 17.35 -10.44
CA GLY A 305 7.09 15.98 -10.63
C GLY A 305 6.77 15.48 -12.02
N VAL A 306 7.73 14.87 -12.71
CA VAL A 306 7.59 14.36 -14.08
C VAL A 306 7.91 12.86 -14.17
N ASP A 307 6.99 12.12 -14.77
CA ASP A 307 7.04 10.68 -15.06
C ASP A 307 6.81 10.45 -16.58
N ILE A 308 7.54 9.51 -17.19
CA ILE A 308 7.37 9.11 -18.59
C ILE A 308 6.76 7.70 -18.65
N ALA A 309 5.50 7.60 -19.09
CA ALA A 309 4.79 6.34 -19.23
C ALA A 309 4.66 5.91 -20.70
N HIS A 310 5.24 4.75 -21.03
CA HIS A 310 5.13 4.13 -22.35
C HIS A 310 3.83 3.31 -22.46
N LEU A 311 2.96 3.59 -23.44
CA LEU A 311 1.81 2.73 -23.73
C LEU A 311 2.23 1.60 -24.67
N GLN A 312 1.67 0.40 -24.46
CA GLN A 312 1.75 -0.66 -25.47
C GLN A 312 0.86 -0.32 -26.66
N GLY A 313 1.45 0.32 -27.67
CA GLY A 313 0.76 0.80 -28.87
C GLY A 313 1.32 2.14 -29.37
N SER A 314 2.64 2.19 -29.59
CA SER A 314 3.47 3.30 -30.11
C SER A 314 3.36 4.71 -29.50
N ALA A 315 2.38 4.99 -28.63
CA ALA A 315 2.25 6.28 -27.96
C ALA A 315 3.01 6.32 -26.62
N THR A 316 3.94 7.27 -26.47
CA THR A 316 4.46 7.65 -25.15
C THR A 316 3.60 8.78 -24.56
N VAL A 317 3.34 8.74 -23.26
CA VAL A 317 2.63 9.81 -22.53
C VAL A 317 3.39 10.16 -21.27
N ALA A 318 3.87 11.40 -21.20
CA ALA A 318 4.39 11.96 -19.97
C ALA A 318 3.26 12.47 -19.07
N SER A 319 3.45 12.33 -17.77
CA SER A 319 2.58 12.89 -16.74
C SER A 319 3.36 13.85 -15.87
N LEU A 320 2.80 15.05 -15.72
CA LEU A 320 3.33 16.10 -14.85
C LEU A 320 2.32 16.36 -13.75
N VAL A 321 2.77 16.29 -12.50
CA VAL A 321 2.00 16.66 -11.31
C VAL A 321 2.62 17.88 -10.64
N GLN A 322 1.80 18.64 -9.95
CA GLN A 322 2.20 19.88 -9.30
C GLN A 322 1.82 19.82 -7.83
N PHE A 323 2.74 20.19 -6.95
CA PHE A 323 2.53 20.29 -5.52
C PHE A 323 2.72 21.76 -5.11
N ILE A 324 1.83 22.23 -4.23
CA ILE A 324 1.90 23.57 -3.64
C ILE A 324 1.96 23.40 -2.12
N ASP A 325 2.94 24.03 -1.49
CA ASP A 325 3.24 23.93 -0.05
C ASP A 325 3.36 22.48 0.45
N GLY A 326 3.90 21.61 -0.40
CA GLY A 326 4.11 20.18 -0.14
C GLY A 326 2.85 19.32 -0.19
N LEU A 327 1.73 19.83 -0.71
CA LEU A 327 0.47 19.11 -0.93
C LEU A 327 0.12 19.01 -2.43
N PRO A 328 -0.53 17.92 -2.90
CA PRO A 328 -0.79 17.71 -4.32
C PRO A 328 -1.88 18.65 -4.87
N PHE A 329 -1.50 19.54 -5.79
CA PHE A 329 -2.40 20.50 -6.44
C PHE A 329 -2.92 19.96 -7.78
N LYS A 330 -3.94 19.11 -7.70
CA LYS A 330 -4.55 18.39 -8.83
C LYS A 330 -4.95 19.24 -10.06
N PRO A 331 -5.40 20.51 -9.94
CA PRO A 331 -5.67 21.37 -11.11
C PRO A 331 -4.42 21.73 -11.94
N GLY A 332 -3.24 21.72 -11.33
CA GLY A 332 -1.96 22.00 -12.00
C GLY A 332 -1.45 20.84 -12.86
N TYR A 333 -2.04 19.64 -12.74
CA TYR A 333 -1.54 18.44 -13.38
C TYR A 333 -1.77 18.47 -14.90
N LYS A 334 -0.78 17.98 -15.67
CA LYS A 334 -0.82 17.93 -17.14
C LYS A 334 -0.41 16.54 -17.65
N ARG A 335 -0.84 16.20 -18.85
CA ARG A 335 -0.35 15.02 -19.58
C ARG A 335 0.06 15.43 -20.99
N TYR A 336 1.22 14.98 -21.42
CA TYR A 336 1.77 15.26 -22.74
C TYR A 336 1.83 13.95 -23.51
N ARG A 337 0.97 13.81 -24.54
CA ARG A 337 1.19 12.77 -25.55
C ARG A 337 2.40 13.20 -26.38
N ILE A 338 3.45 12.39 -26.33
CA ILE A 338 4.66 12.53 -27.14
C ILE A 338 4.28 12.27 -28.60
N GLN A 339 4.88 13.01 -29.51
CA GLN A 339 4.60 12.96 -30.94
C GLN A 339 5.86 12.92 -31.81
N SER A 340 7.03 13.32 -31.30
CA SER A 340 8.25 13.48 -32.10
C SER A 340 9.24 12.30 -32.03
N VAL A 341 8.82 11.11 -31.59
CA VAL A 341 9.72 9.98 -31.32
C VAL A 341 9.18 8.69 -31.93
N GLU A 342 9.89 8.13 -32.91
CA GLU A 342 9.64 6.77 -33.40
C GLU A 342 10.43 5.77 -32.54
N GLY A 343 9.72 5.05 -31.66
CA GLY A 343 10.32 4.06 -30.76
C GLY A 343 10.37 4.49 -29.29
N VAL A 344 11.23 3.82 -28.53
CA VAL A 344 11.37 4.03 -27.07
C VAL A 344 12.70 4.76 -26.80
N ASP A 345 12.63 6.09 -26.80
CA ASP A 345 13.70 6.95 -26.29
C ASP A 345 13.12 7.83 -25.15
N ASP A 346 13.31 7.36 -23.91
CA ASP A 346 12.99 8.07 -22.67
C ASP A 346 13.64 9.45 -22.60
N PHE A 347 14.86 9.61 -23.13
CA PHE A 347 15.56 10.89 -23.14
C PHE A 347 14.90 11.84 -24.13
N ALA A 348 14.65 11.44 -25.39
CA ALA A 348 13.89 12.26 -26.34
C ALA A 348 12.51 12.64 -25.81
N SER A 349 11.82 11.70 -25.15
CA SER A 349 10.52 11.95 -24.53
C SER A 349 10.63 13.01 -23.42
N MET A 350 11.62 12.93 -22.54
CA MET A 350 11.92 13.99 -21.56
C MET A 350 12.27 15.32 -22.22
N ARG A 351 13.10 15.33 -23.27
CA ARG A 351 13.46 16.55 -24.04
C ARG A 351 12.20 17.22 -24.60
N GLU A 352 11.27 16.47 -25.19
CA GLU A 352 10.02 17.00 -25.75
C GLU A 352 9.14 17.64 -24.66
N VAL A 353 8.98 16.95 -23.51
CA VAL A 353 8.12 17.38 -22.40
C VAL A 353 8.64 18.65 -21.73
N ILE A 354 9.93 18.68 -21.39
CA ILE A 354 10.56 19.85 -20.77
C ILE A 354 10.52 21.03 -21.75
N THR A 355 10.81 20.79 -23.04
CA THR A 355 10.68 21.82 -24.08
C THR A 355 9.27 22.39 -24.16
N ARG A 356 8.24 21.55 -24.19
CA ARG A 356 6.83 21.98 -24.27
C ARG A 356 6.39 22.71 -22.99
N ARG A 357 6.70 22.17 -21.81
CA ARG A 357 6.31 22.76 -20.51
C ARG A 357 6.98 24.12 -20.28
N PHE A 358 8.29 24.23 -20.44
CA PHE A 358 9.03 25.45 -20.07
C PHE A 358 8.95 26.55 -21.14
N ARG A 359 8.75 26.20 -22.42
CA ARG A 359 8.31 27.20 -23.41
C ARG A 359 6.93 27.76 -23.08
N GLN A 360 5.96 26.89 -22.74
CA GLN A 360 4.63 27.35 -22.34
C GLN A 360 4.70 28.27 -21.11
N LEU A 361 5.39 27.87 -20.03
CA LEU A 361 5.53 28.71 -18.83
C LEU A 361 6.09 30.10 -19.16
N SER A 362 7.12 30.16 -20.02
CA SER A 362 7.74 31.42 -20.46
C SER A 362 6.84 32.27 -21.38
N GLN A 363 5.90 31.67 -22.09
CA GLN A 363 4.93 32.35 -22.97
C GLN A 363 3.70 32.84 -22.19
N ASP A 364 3.20 32.02 -21.27
CA ASP A 364 2.04 32.32 -20.40
C ASP A 364 2.40 33.28 -19.25
N GLY A 365 3.69 33.61 -19.08
CA GLY A 365 4.19 34.48 -18.01
C GLY A 365 4.21 33.83 -16.61
N GLU A 366 4.05 32.50 -16.53
CA GLU A 366 4.08 31.76 -15.28
C GLU A 366 5.49 31.65 -14.69
N SER A 367 5.61 31.80 -13.37
CA SER A 367 6.84 31.43 -12.64
C SER A 367 7.12 29.92 -12.77
N PHE A 368 8.39 29.56 -12.99
CA PHE A 368 8.84 28.18 -12.94
C PHE A 368 8.63 27.56 -11.54
N PRO A 369 8.58 26.21 -11.41
CA PRO A 369 8.65 25.55 -10.11
C PRO A 369 9.96 25.87 -9.37
N ASP A 370 9.90 25.95 -8.04
CA ASP A 370 11.09 26.12 -7.19
C ASP A 370 11.98 24.87 -7.21
N LEU A 371 11.35 23.71 -7.42
CA LEU A 371 11.97 22.39 -7.51
C LEU A 371 11.29 21.55 -8.60
N LEU A 372 12.07 21.08 -9.57
CA LEU A 372 11.68 20.11 -10.58
C LEU A 372 12.23 18.73 -10.19
N LEU A 373 11.34 17.75 -10.04
CA LEU A 373 11.68 16.37 -9.70
C LEU A 373 11.43 15.46 -10.90
N ILE A 374 12.47 14.72 -11.30
CA ILE A 374 12.40 13.70 -12.35
C ILE A 374 12.39 12.31 -11.70
N ASP A 375 11.45 11.42 -12.05
CA ASP A 375 11.51 10.02 -11.62
C ASP A 375 12.59 9.27 -12.41
N GLY A 376 13.77 9.09 -11.79
CA GLY A 376 14.85 8.30 -12.36
C GLY A 376 16.27 8.77 -12.01
N GLY A 377 17.22 8.40 -12.85
CA GLY A 377 18.66 8.45 -12.56
C GLY A 377 19.44 9.57 -13.26
N LYS A 378 20.73 9.67 -12.91
CA LYS A 378 21.67 10.71 -13.36
C LYS A 378 21.67 10.97 -14.88
N GLY A 379 21.50 9.95 -15.71
CA GLY A 379 21.41 10.11 -17.17
C GLY A 379 20.19 10.91 -17.63
N GLN A 380 19.03 10.72 -17.00
CA GLN A 380 17.82 11.50 -17.31
C GLN A 380 17.93 12.92 -16.74
N LEU A 381 18.52 13.09 -15.56
CA LEU A 381 18.86 14.41 -15.02
C LEU A 381 19.75 15.19 -16.01
N ASN A 382 20.82 14.57 -16.51
CA ASN A 382 21.70 15.17 -17.51
C ASN A 382 20.95 15.54 -18.81
N ALA A 383 20.15 14.63 -19.37
CA ALA A 383 19.36 14.92 -20.57
C ALA A 383 18.36 16.09 -20.39
N VAL A 384 17.80 16.26 -19.18
CA VAL A 384 16.96 17.42 -18.83
C VAL A 384 17.80 18.70 -18.74
N LEU A 385 18.97 18.67 -18.09
CA LEU A 385 19.88 19.81 -18.00
C LEU A 385 20.43 20.24 -19.38
N GLU A 386 20.77 19.28 -20.24
CA GLU A 386 21.12 19.50 -21.65
C GLU A 386 19.96 20.16 -22.42
N THR A 387 18.71 19.78 -22.15
CA THR A 387 17.52 20.43 -22.74
C THR A 387 17.45 21.90 -22.34
N PHE A 388 17.62 22.21 -21.05
CA PHE A 388 17.64 23.60 -20.56
C PHE A 388 18.78 24.41 -21.19
N ALA A 389 19.97 23.83 -21.33
CA ALA A 389 21.12 24.47 -22.00
C ALA A 389 20.84 24.75 -23.49
N VAL A 390 20.29 23.79 -24.23
CA VAL A 390 19.91 23.95 -25.66
C VAL A 390 18.83 25.02 -25.82
N LEU A 391 17.86 25.09 -24.90
CA LEU A 391 16.82 26.13 -24.89
C LEU A 391 17.32 27.49 -24.39
N ARG A 392 18.55 27.56 -23.85
CA ARG A 392 19.13 28.74 -23.17
C ARG A 392 18.27 29.25 -22.01
N ILE A 393 17.54 28.34 -21.37
CA ILE A 393 16.69 28.62 -20.20
C ILE A 393 17.50 28.25 -18.95
N THR A 394 17.59 29.16 -17.98
CA THR A 394 18.18 28.82 -16.67
C THR A 394 17.26 27.81 -15.99
N PRO A 395 17.74 26.59 -15.65
CA PRO A 395 16.88 25.59 -15.03
C PRO A 395 16.44 26.03 -13.64
N PRO A 396 15.24 25.65 -13.18
CA PRO A 396 14.91 25.66 -11.75
C PRO A 396 15.83 24.66 -11.01
N THR A 397 15.76 24.61 -9.67
CA THR A 397 16.43 23.53 -8.94
C THR A 397 15.91 22.20 -9.48
N THR A 398 16.76 21.42 -10.13
CA THR A 398 16.35 20.20 -10.83
C THR A 398 17.10 19.03 -10.25
N ILE A 399 16.38 18.01 -9.80
CA ILE A 399 16.91 16.80 -9.20
C ILE A 399 16.24 15.58 -9.82
N SER A 400 16.90 14.42 -9.78
CA SER A 400 16.23 13.15 -10.03
C SER A 400 16.30 12.27 -8.79
N LEU A 401 15.22 11.55 -8.50
CA LEU A 401 15.15 10.60 -7.39
C LEU A 401 15.19 9.18 -7.95
N ALA A 402 16.30 8.48 -7.76
CA ALA A 402 16.48 7.14 -8.29
C ALA A 402 15.74 6.11 -7.44
N LYS A 403 14.70 5.52 -8.04
CA LYS A 403 13.71 4.59 -7.48
C LYS A 403 14.21 3.26 -6.88
N ARG A 404 15.52 3.02 -6.85
CA ARG A 404 16.13 1.80 -6.27
C ARG A 404 16.66 2.03 -4.86
N ASP A 405 17.50 3.05 -4.72
CA ASP A 405 18.23 3.34 -3.48
C ASP A 405 17.74 4.63 -2.80
N GLU A 406 16.71 5.26 -3.36
CA GLU A 406 16.14 6.56 -2.92
C GLU A 406 17.21 7.68 -2.92
N GLU A 407 18.09 7.59 -3.91
CA GLU A 407 19.22 8.48 -4.14
C GLU A 407 18.78 9.75 -4.87
N ILE A 408 19.09 10.90 -4.28
CA ILE A 408 18.86 12.21 -4.89
C ILE A 408 20.10 12.58 -5.69
N TYR A 409 19.98 12.54 -7.01
CA TYR A 409 21.03 13.05 -7.89
C TYR A 409 20.89 14.57 -8.04
N LEU A 410 21.99 15.26 -7.73
CA LEU A 410 22.13 16.71 -7.87
C LEU A 410 22.92 17.05 -9.15
N PRO A 411 22.65 18.21 -9.79
CA PRO A 411 23.45 18.69 -10.92
C PRO A 411 24.90 18.94 -10.50
N GLY A 412 25.86 18.40 -11.25
CA GLY A 412 27.29 18.62 -11.05
C GLY A 412 27.97 17.71 -10.02
N ASP A 413 27.25 17.21 -9.01
CA ASP A 413 27.83 16.31 -8.00
C ASP A 413 28.21 14.94 -8.62
N SER A 414 29.33 14.36 -8.19
CA SER A 414 29.78 13.03 -8.61
C SER A 414 28.92 11.93 -7.97
N GLU A 415 28.76 11.99 -6.65
CA GLU A 415 28.02 11.05 -5.81
C GLU A 415 26.57 11.49 -5.55
N PRO A 416 25.63 10.55 -5.35
CA PRO A 416 24.25 10.87 -5.00
C PRO A 416 24.08 11.27 -3.53
N LEU A 417 23.21 12.23 -3.28
CA LEU A 417 22.81 12.62 -1.94
C LEU A 417 21.82 11.61 -1.34
N ARG A 418 22.29 10.84 -0.35
CA ARG A 418 21.49 9.85 0.38
C ARG A 418 20.92 10.45 1.67
N LEU A 419 19.62 10.29 1.90
CA LEU A 419 18.93 10.77 3.10
C LEU A 419 18.46 9.62 3.99
N SER A 420 18.27 9.89 5.28
CA SER A 420 17.59 8.95 6.18
C SER A 420 16.17 8.65 5.68
N ARG A 421 15.76 7.37 5.71
CA ARG A 421 14.39 6.91 5.37
C ARG A 421 13.30 7.45 6.31
N HIS A 422 13.70 8.10 7.40
CA HIS A 422 12.82 8.81 8.33
C HIS A 422 12.75 10.33 8.06
N ALA A 423 13.55 10.87 7.14
CA ALA A 423 13.54 12.29 6.81
C ALA A 423 12.26 12.67 6.06
N TYR A 424 11.54 13.66 6.60
CA TYR A 424 10.33 14.20 5.98
C TYR A 424 10.57 14.76 4.57
N SER A 425 11.78 15.27 4.29
CA SER A 425 12.18 15.75 2.96
C SER A 425 12.20 14.65 1.91
N LEU A 426 12.79 13.49 2.23
CA LEU A 426 12.79 12.33 1.32
C LEU A 426 11.36 11.85 1.06
N ARG A 427 10.54 11.75 2.11
CA ARG A 427 9.13 11.35 2.03
C ARG A 427 8.27 12.28 1.18
N LEU A 428 8.58 13.58 1.18
CA LEU A 428 7.90 14.54 0.31
C LEU A 428 8.31 14.37 -1.17
N LEU A 429 9.58 14.10 -1.48
CA LEU A 429 10.01 13.79 -2.86
C LEU A 429 9.40 12.47 -3.35
N GLN A 430 9.37 11.45 -2.49
CA GLN A 430 8.68 10.19 -2.75
C GLN A 430 7.20 10.44 -3.07
N TYR A 431 6.50 11.25 -2.27
CA TYR A 431 5.10 11.57 -2.54
C TYR A 431 4.89 12.29 -3.89
N VAL A 432 5.76 13.25 -4.23
CA VAL A 432 5.72 13.95 -5.54
C VAL A 432 5.94 12.98 -6.71
N ARG A 433 6.90 12.07 -6.60
CA ARG A 433 7.19 11.02 -7.59
C ARG A 433 6.03 10.04 -7.73
N ASP A 434 5.55 9.51 -6.61
CA ASP A 434 4.59 8.42 -6.58
C ASP A 434 3.19 8.90 -7.03
N GLU A 435 2.82 10.16 -6.73
CA GLU A 435 1.64 10.82 -7.30
C GLU A 435 1.78 11.09 -8.81
N ALA A 436 2.99 11.40 -9.31
CA ALA A 436 3.25 11.53 -10.75
C ALA A 436 2.97 10.22 -11.48
N HIS A 437 3.54 9.14 -10.95
CA HIS A 437 3.39 7.78 -11.45
C HIS A 437 1.93 7.29 -11.38
N ARG A 438 1.23 7.58 -10.27
CA ARG A 438 -0.21 7.28 -10.11
C ARG A 438 -1.07 8.05 -11.10
N PHE A 439 -0.77 9.33 -11.34
CA PHE A 439 -1.51 10.15 -12.30
C PHE A 439 -1.29 9.71 -13.76
N ALA A 440 -0.11 9.16 -14.08
CA ALA A 440 0.11 8.44 -15.33
C ALA A 440 -0.82 7.21 -15.42
N GLN A 441 -0.66 6.25 -14.51
CA GLN A 441 -1.35 4.96 -14.55
C GLN A 441 -2.88 5.09 -14.69
N HIS A 442 -3.52 6.03 -13.99
CA HIS A 442 -4.97 6.25 -14.07
C HIS A 442 -5.46 6.57 -15.51
N TYR A 443 -4.63 7.19 -16.36
CA TYR A 443 -4.96 7.49 -17.75
C TYR A 443 -5.01 6.23 -18.64
N HIS A 444 -4.15 5.25 -18.37
CA HIS A 444 -4.13 3.98 -19.09
C HIS A 444 -5.44 3.20 -18.88
N HIS A 445 -6.05 3.30 -17.68
CA HIS A 445 -7.34 2.67 -17.39
C HIS A 445 -8.50 3.34 -18.13
N ILE A 446 -8.54 4.68 -18.20
CA ILE A 446 -9.59 5.42 -18.92
C ILE A 446 -9.56 5.11 -20.43
N LEU A 447 -8.36 5.07 -21.02
CA LEU A 447 -8.21 4.78 -22.46
C LEU A 447 -8.66 3.35 -22.82
N ARG A 448 -8.31 2.35 -22.00
CA ARG A 448 -8.74 0.95 -22.19
C ARG A 448 -10.27 0.79 -22.17
N HIS A 449 -10.95 1.46 -21.23
CA HIS A 449 -12.42 1.40 -21.16
C HIS A 449 -13.08 1.96 -22.42
N LYS A 450 -12.53 3.03 -23.00
CA LYS A 450 -13.11 3.66 -24.19
C LYS A 450 -13.10 2.72 -25.40
N THR A 451 -11.98 2.04 -25.64
CA THR A 451 -11.85 1.04 -26.72
C THR A 451 -12.82 -0.15 -26.59
N THR A 452 -13.28 -0.50 -25.39
CA THR A 452 -14.23 -1.61 -25.18
C THR A 452 -15.68 -1.23 -25.52
N PHE A 453 -16.05 0.05 -25.46
CA PHE A 453 -17.41 0.50 -25.77
C PHE A 453 -17.68 0.61 -27.28
N ASP A 454 -16.69 1.04 -28.06
CA ASP A 454 -16.82 1.12 -29.53
C ASP A 454 -17.02 -0.27 -30.15
N ASP A 455 -16.35 -1.30 -29.61
CA ASP A 455 -16.42 -2.70 -30.08
C ASP A 455 -17.80 -3.38 -29.81
N GLN A 456 -18.55 -2.89 -28.82
CA GLN A 456 -19.91 -3.39 -28.55
C GLN A 456 -20.98 -2.79 -29.47
N GLN A 457 -20.77 -1.58 -30.00
CA GLN A 457 -21.72 -0.97 -30.96
C GLN A 457 -21.66 -1.65 -32.34
N GLY A 458 -20.54 -2.32 -32.67
CA GLY A 458 -20.34 -2.98 -33.96
C GLY A 458 -21.19 -4.23 -34.26
N LYS A 459 -21.99 -4.74 -33.30
CA LYS A 459 -22.73 -6.03 -33.44
C LYS A 459 -24.25 -5.88 -33.55
N GLY A 460 -24.72 -4.79 -34.15
CA GLY A 460 -26.14 -4.55 -34.44
C GLY A 460 -26.68 -5.30 -35.67
N ARG A 461 -27.37 -6.43 -35.46
CA ARG A 461 -28.35 -7.09 -36.36
C ARG A 461 -28.18 -6.90 -37.89
N LYS A 462 -27.45 -7.81 -38.56
CA LYS A 462 -27.70 -8.08 -39.99
C LYS A 462 -29.08 -8.72 -40.17
N ARG A 463 -29.98 -8.10 -40.95
CA ARG A 463 -31.21 -8.75 -41.44
C ARG A 463 -30.83 -9.77 -42.53
N LYS A 464 -31.50 -10.92 -42.58
CA LYS A 464 -31.45 -11.81 -43.75
C LYS A 464 -32.26 -11.18 -44.89
N PRO A 465 -31.79 -11.23 -46.15
CA PRO A 465 -32.67 -11.01 -47.30
C PRO A 465 -33.65 -12.19 -47.45
N GLN A 466 -34.75 -11.93 -48.16
CA GLN A 466 -35.53 -12.93 -48.89
C GLN A 466 -35.09 -12.90 -50.35
#